data_AF-A0A256ZUS6-F1
#
_entry.id   AF-A0A256ZUS6-F1
#
_cell.length_a   1.000
_cell.length_b   1.000
_cell.length_c   1.000
_cell.angle_alpha   90.00
_cell.angle_beta   90.00
_cell.angle_gamma   90.00
#
_symmetry.space_group_name_H-M   'P 1'
#
loop_
_entity.id
_entity.type
_entity.pdbx_description
1 polymer ?
#
loop_
_entity_poly.entity_id
_entity_poly.type
_entity_poly.pdbx_seq_one_letter_code
_entity_poly.pdbx_strand_id
1 'polypeptide(L)'
;MADYIMWKVDFIAYIGGGTGADGLAVAFYHDLGVSSPGWTLGVSGIPGYFIEIDTWKNDWDPLAHHIALMEYSADTAPLHVFAQGLNIRGKWLYVSVTFIREVVTDIIAQGKLTLIVWDNADLVNKEPAGNVIVNETITASFSMDYKYLGFGASTGAATDDHILDWVKVEGYTAVVGGELELGPTTLISLENENNIGDIIAVLLASAITLYLVFTIKSKL
;
A
#
# COMPACT_ATOMS: atom_id res chain seq x y z
N MET A 1 25.18 -10.61 -13.43
CA MET A 1 23.94 -11.14 -12.84
C MET A 1 23.34 -9.98 -12.08
N ALA A 2 22.16 -9.52 -12.50
CA ALA A 2 21.74 -8.11 -12.52
C ALA A 2 21.40 -7.48 -11.16
N ASP A 3 21.41 -6.14 -11.13
CA ASP A 3 21.01 -5.28 -10.03
C ASP A 3 19.50 -5.43 -9.76
N TYR A 4 19.15 -6.02 -8.62
CA TYR A 4 17.77 -6.10 -8.15
C TYR A 4 17.40 -4.77 -7.48
N ILE A 5 16.39 -4.07 -8.03
CA ILE A 5 15.70 -3.01 -7.30
C ILE A 5 14.59 -3.69 -6.50
N MET A 6 14.72 -3.65 -5.18
CA MET A 6 13.69 -4.08 -4.26
C MET A 6 13.15 -2.85 -3.53
N TRP A 7 11.84 -2.82 -3.33
CA TRP A 7 11.22 -1.91 -2.39
C TRP A 7 10.36 -2.68 -1.42
N LYS A 8 10.28 -2.15 -0.20
CA LYS A 8 9.43 -2.66 0.87
C LYS A 8 8.70 -1.49 1.51
N VAL A 9 7.41 -1.69 1.79
CA VAL A 9 6.60 -0.81 2.61
C VAL A 9 6.04 -1.61 3.75
N ASP A 10 6.44 -1.22 4.96
CA ASP A 10 5.77 -1.64 6.18
C ASP A 10 4.88 -0.50 6.67
N PHE A 11 3.68 -0.81 7.14
CA PHE A 11 2.83 0.17 7.78
C PHE A 11 1.89 -0.45 8.80
N ILE A 12 1.48 0.37 9.77
CA ILE A 12 0.47 0.03 10.76
C ILE A 12 -0.78 0.84 10.44
N ALA A 13 -1.88 0.13 10.20
CA ALA A 13 -3.15 0.72 9.83
C ALA A 13 -4.30 0.32 10.77
N TYR A 14 -5.29 1.19 10.92
CA TYR A 14 -6.56 0.89 11.56
C TYR A 14 -7.71 1.36 10.67
N ILE A 15 -8.74 0.53 10.57
CA ILE A 15 -10.00 0.84 9.89
C ILE A 15 -11.14 0.48 10.86
N GLY A 16 -11.92 1.45 11.31
CA GLY A 16 -13.02 1.20 12.25
C GLY A 16 -13.53 2.45 12.96
N GLY A 17 -14.22 2.29 14.08
CA GLY A 17 -14.67 3.42 14.91
C GLY A 17 -15.97 4.09 14.47
N GLY A 18 -16.46 3.83 13.24
CA GLY A 18 -17.72 4.37 12.75
C GLY A 18 -18.82 3.33 12.52
N THR A 19 -19.58 3.49 11.44
CA THR A 19 -20.67 2.61 11.00
C THR A 19 -20.25 1.55 9.97
N GLY A 20 -19.02 1.61 9.45
CA GLY A 20 -18.44 0.70 8.45
C GLY A 20 -17.98 1.42 7.19
N ALA A 21 -17.10 0.81 6.40
CA ALA A 21 -16.72 1.26 5.04
C ALA A 21 -15.81 2.52 4.96
N ASP A 22 -15.11 2.71 3.84
CA ASP A 22 -14.98 1.78 2.71
C ASP A 22 -13.68 0.96 2.82
N GLY A 23 -12.58 1.61 3.18
CA GLY A 23 -11.33 0.91 3.44
C GLY A 23 -10.12 1.80 3.19
N LEU A 24 -8.97 1.14 3.12
CA LEU A 24 -7.68 1.77 2.88
C LEU A 24 -6.98 1.10 1.70
N ALA A 25 -6.17 1.85 0.98
CA ALA A 25 -5.33 1.33 -0.09
C ALA A 25 -3.88 1.78 0.08
N VAL A 26 -2.94 0.92 -0.31
CA VAL A 26 -1.54 1.29 -0.57
C VAL A 26 -1.30 1.24 -2.06
N ALA A 27 -0.99 2.39 -2.66
CA ALA A 27 -0.76 2.57 -4.08
C ALA A 27 0.75 2.56 -4.39
N PHE A 28 1.13 1.98 -5.52
CA PHE A 28 2.52 1.91 -5.99
C PHE A 28 2.55 1.79 -7.51
N TYR A 29 3.60 2.35 -8.14
CA TYR A 29 3.57 2.64 -9.58
C TYR A 29 2.22 3.26 -9.94
N HIS A 30 1.91 4.37 -9.28
CA HIS A 30 0.64 5.08 -9.43
C HIS A 30 0.87 6.53 -9.77
N ASP A 31 -0.10 7.21 -10.38
CA ASP A 31 -0.07 8.65 -10.67
C ASP A 31 -0.57 9.47 -9.47
N LEU A 32 -0.28 10.78 -9.48
CA LEU A 32 -0.77 11.69 -8.46
C LEU A 32 -2.24 12.02 -8.69
N GLY A 33 -3.03 11.95 -7.62
CA GLY A 33 -4.42 12.39 -7.63
C GLY A 33 -5.11 12.01 -6.33
N VAL A 34 -6.35 12.46 -6.21
CA VAL A 34 -7.29 12.04 -5.18
C VAL A 34 -8.59 11.73 -5.89
N SER A 35 -9.11 10.52 -5.69
CA SER A 35 -10.38 10.10 -6.26
C SER A 35 -11.57 10.69 -5.50
N SER A 36 -12.78 10.39 -5.98
CA SER A 36 -14.01 10.66 -5.21
C SER A 36 -13.99 9.89 -3.87
N PRO A 37 -14.88 10.19 -2.91
CA PRO A 37 -15.05 9.38 -1.71
C PRO A 37 -15.75 8.03 -2.00
N GLY A 38 -15.83 7.15 -1.00
CA GLY A 38 -16.55 5.89 -1.07
C GLY A 38 -15.68 4.69 -1.44
N TRP A 39 -16.24 3.81 -2.26
CA TRP A 39 -15.62 2.58 -2.81
C TRP A 39 -14.33 2.79 -3.61
N THR A 40 -14.03 4.03 -3.99
CA THR A 40 -12.83 4.39 -4.74
C THR A 40 -11.55 4.34 -3.90
N LEU A 41 -11.68 4.30 -2.56
CA LEU A 41 -10.58 4.30 -1.59
C LEU A 41 -9.60 5.46 -1.78
N GLY A 42 -10.04 6.57 -2.38
CA GLY A 42 -9.20 7.71 -2.75
C GLY A 42 -8.22 7.48 -3.90
N VAL A 43 -8.13 6.27 -4.47
CA VAL A 43 -7.13 5.90 -5.50
C VAL A 43 -7.73 5.43 -6.84
N SER A 44 -8.95 4.89 -6.85
CA SER A 44 -9.60 4.41 -8.08
C SER A 44 -9.82 5.53 -9.11
N GLY A 45 -9.67 5.19 -10.39
CA GLY A 45 -9.74 6.11 -11.52
C GLY A 45 -8.44 6.86 -11.80
N ILE A 46 -7.39 6.59 -11.03
CA ILE A 46 -6.05 7.16 -11.23
C ILE A 46 -5.15 6.05 -11.81
N PRO A 47 -4.39 6.33 -12.88
CA PRO A 47 -3.48 5.35 -13.47
C PRO A 47 -2.48 4.77 -12.46
N GLY A 48 -2.44 3.43 -12.37
CA GLY A 48 -1.51 2.73 -11.50
C GLY A 48 -2.03 1.47 -10.85
N TYR A 49 -1.29 0.99 -9.86
CA TYR A 49 -1.62 -0.19 -9.07
C TYR A 49 -1.81 0.16 -7.60
N PHE A 50 -2.65 -0.61 -6.94
CA PHE A 50 -2.84 -0.50 -5.50
C PHE A 50 -3.26 -1.84 -4.90
N ILE A 51 -2.93 -2.04 -3.63
CA ILE A 51 -3.53 -3.09 -2.81
C ILE A 51 -4.63 -2.43 -1.99
N GLU A 52 -5.86 -2.89 -2.17
CA GLU A 52 -6.98 -2.50 -1.32
C GLU A 52 -7.08 -3.39 -0.10
N ILE A 53 -7.43 -2.79 1.02
CA ILE A 53 -7.84 -3.40 2.28
C ILE A 53 -9.29 -2.93 2.48
N ASP A 54 -10.19 -3.63 1.80
CA ASP A 54 -11.59 -3.24 1.68
C ASP A 54 -12.39 -3.84 2.83
N THR A 55 -13.23 -3.02 3.46
CA THR A 55 -14.08 -3.41 4.59
C THR A 55 -15.56 -3.46 4.27
N TRP A 56 -15.94 -3.11 3.05
CA TRP A 56 -17.30 -3.11 2.57
C TRP A 56 -17.49 -4.16 1.48
N LYS A 57 -18.74 -4.39 1.08
CA LYS A 57 -19.06 -5.23 -0.07
C LYS A 57 -19.90 -4.43 -1.04
N ASN A 58 -19.29 -4.06 -2.16
CA ASN A 58 -19.92 -3.55 -3.34
C ASN A 58 -20.48 -4.69 -4.21
N ASP A 59 -21.33 -4.36 -5.19
CA ASP A 59 -22.03 -5.35 -6.01
C ASP A 59 -21.09 -6.25 -6.85
N TRP A 60 -19.88 -5.77 -7.11
CA TRP A 60 -18.86 -6.41 -7.93
C TRP A 60 -17.73 -7.04 -7.11
N ASP A 61 -17.77 -6.91 -5.78
CA ASP A 61 -16.78 -7.52 -4.90
C ASP A 61 -17.01 -9.02 -4.75
N PRO A 62 -15.92 -9.81 -4.63
CA PRO A 62 -16.04 -11.24 -4.41
C PRO A 62 -16.72 -11.56 -3.07
N LEU A 63 -16.35 -10.86 -1.98
CA LEU A 63 -16.95 -10.92 -0.64
C LEU A 63 -16.66 -9.62 0.13
N ALA A 64 -17.41 -9.36 1.21
CA ALA A 64 -17.03 -8.31 2.16
C ALA A 64 -15.69 -8.64 2.84
N HIS A 65 -14.94 -7.61 3.22
CA HIS A 65 -13.68 -7.73 3.95
C HIS A 65 -12.63 -8.55 3.20
N HIS A 66 -12.05 -7.95 2.17
CA HIS A 66 -11.05 -8.57 1.32
C HIS A 66 -9.80 -7.71 1.17
N ILE A 67 -8.74 -8.37 0.72
CA ILE A 67 -7.45 -7.73 0.41
C ILE A 67 -7.06 -8.19 -0.98
N ALA A 68 -6.91 -7.24 -1.90
CA ALA A 68 -6.72 -7.55 -3.31
C ALA A 68 -5.77 -6.58 -4.00
N LEU A 69 -5.10 -7.07 -5.05
CA LEU A 69 -4.29 -6.27 -5.97
C LEU A 69 -5.19 -5.78 -7.11
N MET A 70 -5.19 -4.47 -7.30
CA MET A 70 -6.00 -3.77 -8.30
C MET A 70 -5.12 -3.00 -9.27
N GLU A 71 -5.68 -2.71 -10.44
CA GLU A 71 -5.11 -1.78 -11.43
C GLU A 71 -6.18 -0.79 -11.85
N TYR A 72 -5.84 0.50 -11.82
CA TYR A 72 -6.66 1.64 -12.23
C TYR A 72 -7.96 1.86 -11.44
N SER A 73 -8.79 0.84 -11.21
CA SER A 73 -10.11 1.01 -10.59
C SER A 73 -10.52 -0.12 -9.67
N ALA A 74 -11.16 0.25 -8.55
CA ALA A 74 -11.72 -0.68 -7.56
C ALA A 74 -13.03 -1.35 -8.04
N ASP A 75 -13.70 -0.81 -9.07
CA ASP A 75 -14.93 -1.39 -9.64
C ASP A 75 -14.68 -2.43 -10.75
N THR A 76 -13.44 -2.90 -10.87
CA THR A 76 -13.03 -3.92 -11.85
C THR A 76 -12.60 -5.21 -11.18
N ALA A 77 -12.52 -6.30 -11.94
CA ALA A 77 -12.04 -7.56 -11.39
C ALA A 77 -10.59 -7.40 -10.89
N PRO A 78 -10.26 -7.83 -9.65
CA PRO A 78 -8.90 -7.76 -9.15
C PRO A 78 -7.91 -8.50 -10.04
N LEU A 79 -6.69 -7.99 -10.10
CA LEU A 79 -5.57 -8.73 -10.68
C LEU A 79 -5.26 -9.99 -9.85
N HIS A 80 -5.44 -9.89 -8.52
CA HIS A 80 -5.28 -10.99 -7.59
C HIS A 80 -6.04 -10.73 -6.29
N VAL A 81 -6.65 -11.76 -5.69
CA VAL A 81 -7.27 -11.67 -4.37
C VAL A 81 -6.40 -12.45 -3.38
N PHE A 82 -5.81 -11.76 -2.42
CA PHE A 82 -4.95 -12.38 -1.39
C PHE A 82 -5.76 -13.03 -0.28
N ALA A 83 -6.86 -12.39 0.13
CA ALA A 83 -7.75 -12.92 1.15
C ALA A 83 -9.14 -12.27 1.07
N GLN A 84 -10.15 -12.96 1.61
CA GLN A 84 -11.55 -12.53 1.58
C GLN A 84 -12.33 -13.14 2.74
N GLY A 85 -13.46 -12.51 3.13
CA GLY A 85 -14.26 -12.96 4.28
C GLY A 85 -13.50 -12.83 5.61
N LEU A 86 -12.57 -11.88 5.68
CA LEU A 86 -11.77 -11.63 6.87
C LEU A 86 -12.55 -10.79 7.89
N ASN A 87 -12.07 -10.75 9.14
CA ASN A 87 -12.48 -9.74 10.10
C ASN A 87 -11.30 -8.81 10.38
N ILE A 88 -11.19 -7.75 9.58
CA ILE A 88 -10.10 -6.77 9.60
C ILE A 88 -10.50 -5.43 10.24
N ARG A 89 -11.81 -5.15 10.33
CA ARG A 89 -12.33 -3.91 10.90
C ARG A 89 -12.18 -3.91 12.43
N GLY A 90 -11.81 -2.76 13.00
CA GLY A 90 -11.59 -2.58 14.43
C GLY A 90 -10.28 -3.20 14.95
N LYS A 91 -9.36 -3.55 14.05
CA LYS A 91 -8.05 -4.10 14.37
C LYS A 91 -6.94 -3.18 13.89
N TRP A 92 -5.83 -3.17 14.63
CA TRP A 92 -4.58 -2.55 14.19
C TRP A 92 -3.82 -3.56 13.36
N LEU A 93 -3.81 -3.39 12.04
CA LEU A 93 -3.12 -4.28 11.13
C LEU A 93 -1.65 -3.86 11.01
N TYR A 94 -0.73 -4.83 11.04
CA TYR A 94 0.60 -4.62 10.50
C TYR A 94 0.63 -5.18 9.08
N VAL A 95 1.04 -4.37 8.11
CA VAL A 95 1.06 -4.74 6.69
C VAL A 95 2.47 -4.56 6.14
N SER A 96 2.99 -5.60 5.49
CA SER A 96 4.27 -5.59 4.77
C SER A 96 4.03 -5.92 3.31
N VAL A 97 4.39 -4.98 2.43
CA VAL A 97 4.36 -5.15 0.97
C VAL A 97 5.79 -5.09 0.45
N THR A 98 6.26 -6.16 -0.18
CA THR A 98 7.61 -6.24 -0.73
C THR A 98 7.54 -6.57 -2.21
N PHE A 99 8.25 -5.81 -3.04
CA PHE A 99 8.45 -6.17 -4.44
C PHE A 99 9.92 -6.37 -4.74
N ILE A 100 10.24 -7.55 -5.27
CA ILE A 100 11.57 -7.91 -5.75
C ILE A 100 11.51 -7.99 -7.26
N ARG A 101 12.17 -7.05 -7.94
CA ARG A 101 12.22 -7.01 -9.40
C ARG A 101 13.21 -8.05 -9.94
N GLU A 102 12.74 -8.98 -10.76
CA GLU A 102 13.57 -10.03 -11.41
C GLU A 102 13.99 -9.65 -12.84
N VAL A 103 13.16 -8.87 -13.55
CA VAL A 103 13.43 -8.46 -14.93
C VAL A 103 13.46 -6.94 -15.03
N VAL A 104 14.52 -6.42 -15.67
CA VAL A 104 14.74 -4.99 -15.90
C VAL A 104 14.53 -4.63 -17.37
N THR A 105 13.46 -3.88 -17.65
CA THR A 105 13.30 -3.08 -18.87
C THR A 105 13.05 -1.62 -18.48
N ASP A 106 13.06 -0.71 -19.45
CA ASP A 106 12.86 0.72 -19.16
C ASP A 106 11.41 1.07 -18.76
N ILE A 107 10.45 0.20 -19.09
CA ILE A 107 9.01 0.50 -18.99
C ILE A 107 8.22 -0.53 -18.16
N ILE A 108 8.78 -1.71 -17.89
CA ILE A 108 8.11 -2.77 -17.13
C ILE A 108 9.02 -3.27 -16.01
N ALA A 109 8.45 -3.36 -14.80
CA ALA A 109 9.04 -4.08 -13.69
C ALA A 109 8.34 -5.42 -13.51
N GLN A 110 9.03 -6.53 -13.78
CA GLN A 110 8.51 -7.88 -13.52
C GLN A 110 9.26 -8.50 -12.36
N GLY A 111 8.56 -9.24 -11.50
CA GLY A 111 9.18 -9.92 -10.38
C GLY A 111 8.18 -10.51 -9.40
N LYS A 112 8.56 -10.53 -8.13
CA LYS A 112 7.79 -11.14 -7.05
C LYS A 112 7.22 -10.07 -6.13
N LEU A 113 5.90 -10.01 -6.03
CA LEU A 113 5.19 -9.21 -5.03
C LEU A 113 4.82 -10.13 -3.86
N THR A 114 5.24 -9.76 -2.65
CA THR A 114 4.87 -10.46 -1.41
C THR A 114 4.04 -9.54 -0.54
N LEU A 115 2.90 -10.05 -0.08
CA LEU A 115 2.05 -9.39 0.90
C LEU A 115 2.00 -10.24 2.17
N ILE A 116 2.31 -9.63 3.31
CA ILE A 116 2.11 -10.22 4.63
C ILE A 116 1.28 -9.27 5.47
N VAL A 117 0.21 -9.79 6.08
CA VAL A 117 -0.69 -9.01 6.93
C VAL A 117 -0.87 -9.75 8.24
N TRP A 118 -0.66 -9.02 9.34
CA TRP A 118 -0.98 -9.47 10.68
C TRP A 118 -2.22 -8.75 11.18
N ASP A 119 -3.06 -9.46 11.94
CA ASP A 119 -4.31 -8.92 12.49
C ASP A 119 -4.13 -8.15 13.81
N ASN A 120 -2.88 -7.91 14.21
CA ASN A 120 -2.52 -7.01 15.29
C ASN A 120 -1.16 -6.34 15.02
N ALA A 121 -0.87 -5.25 15.74
CA ALA A 121 0.43 -4.58 15.70
C ALA A 121 0.82 -4.12 17.11
N ASP A 122 2.12 -4.16 17.43
CA ASP A 122 2.67 -3.46 18.58
C ASP A 122 2.86 -1.99 18.22
N LEU A 123 1.95 -1.13 18.67
CA LEU A 123 1.99 0.31 18.39
C LEU A 123 3.15 1.04 19.06
N VAL A 124 3.81 0.45 20.06
CA VAL A 124 4.95 1.07 20.74
C VAL A 124 6.24 0.75 20.01
N ASN A 125 6.46 -0.54 19.73
CA ASN A 125 7.69 -1.00 19.10
C ASN A 125 7.63 -0.97 17.57
N LYS A 126 6.45 -0.74 16.99
CA LYS A 126 6.19 -0.74 15.54
C LYS A 126 6.52 -2.08 14.89
N GLU A 127 6.10 -3.16 15.54
CA GLU A 127 6.38 -4.55 15.13
C GLU A 127 5.08 -5.33 14.87
N PRO A 128 5.10 -6.36 14.00
CA PRO A 128 3.95 -7.22 13.79
C PRO A 128 3.59 -8.00 15.06
N ALA A 129 2.30 -8.11 15.35
CA ALA A 129 1.77 -8.87 16.48
C ALA A 129 0.54 -9.70 16.07
N GLY A 130 0.07 -10.59 16.93
CA GLY A 130 -1.13 -11.39 16.62
C GLY A 130 -0.91 -12.45 15.54
N ASN A 131 -1.95 -12.76 14.77
CA ASN A 131 -1.93 -13.83 13.79
C ASN A 131 -1.65 -13.28 12.39
N VAL A 132 -0.85 -14.02 11.62
CA VAL A 132 -0.70 -13.80 10.19
C VAL A 132 -1.99 -14.22 9.48
N ILE A 133 -2.68 -13.27 8.83
CA ILE A 133 -3.92 -13.51 8.07
C ILE A 133 -3.70 -13.52 6.56
N VAL A 134 -2.57 -12.96 6.09
CA VAL A 134 -2.07 -13.10 4.71
C VAL A 134 -0.58 -13.35 4.76
N ASN A 135 -0.08 -14.29 3.98
CA ASN A 135 1.34 -14.50 3.70
C ASN A 135 1.47 -15.16 2.34
N GLU A 136 1.52 -14.35 1.30
CA GLU A 136 1.49 -14.82 -0.08
C GLU A 136 2.49 -14.05 -0.94
N THR A 137 3.15 -14.78 -1.85
CA THR A 137 4.01 -14.23 -2.89
C THR A 137 3.46 -14.61 -4.27
N ILE A 138 3.24 -13.60 -5.11
CA ILE A 138 2.80 -13.77 -6.50
C ILE A 138 3.87 -13.29 -7.49
N THR A 139 3.79 -13.75 -8.73
CA THR A 139 4.53 -13.14 -9.84
C THR A 139 3.69 -12.01 -10.41
N ALA A 140 4.27 -10.82 -10.54
CA ALA A 140 3.57 -9.64 -11.03
C ALA A 140 4.42 -8.87 -12.05
N SER A 141 3.75 -8.11 -12.91
CA SER A 141 4.35 -7.18 -13.87
C SER A 141 3.64 -5.84 -13.73
N PHE A 142 4.41 -4.77 -13.58
CA PHE A 142 3.89 -3.41 -13.41
C PHE A 142 4.47 -2.49 -14.47
N SER A 143 3.65 -1.61 -15.03
CA SER A 143 4.15 -0.48 -15.80
C SER A 143 4.96 0.47 -14.90
N MET A 144 6.12 0.90 -15.37
CA MET A 144 6.97 1.91 -14.71
C MET A 144 6.72 3.33 -15.21
N ASP A 145 5.70 3.53 -16.06
CA ASP A 145 5.30 4.86 -16.51
C ASP A 145 4.81 5.72 -15.32
N TYR A 146 4.25 5.06 -14.32
CA TYR A 146 3.78 5.63 -13.06
C TYR A 146 4.86 5.51 -11.98
N LYS A 147 4.97 6.53 -11.12
CA LYS A 147 6.18 6.69 -10.28
C LYS A 147 5.92 6.95 -8.82
N TYR A 148 4.66 6.96 -8.39
CA TYR A 148 4.31 7.32 -7.03
C TYR A 148 3.97 6.10 -6.19
N LEU A 149 4.30 6.20 -4.91
CA LEU A 149 3.91 5.29 -3.84
C LEU A 149 3.17 6.11 -2.79
N GLY A 150 1.94 5.75 -2.46
CA GLY A 150 1.12 6.53 -1.55
C GLY A 150 0.03 5.69 -0.89
N PHE A 151 -0.85 6.36 -0.16
CA PHE A 151 -1.99 5.74 0.50
C PHE A 151 -3.26 6.49 0.13
N GLY A 152 -4.36 5.75 0.08
CA GLY A 152 -5.69 6.32 -0.03
C GLY A 152 -6.60 5.68 1.01
N ALA A 153 -7.62 6.42 1.41
CA ALA A 153 -8.70 5.90 2.21
C ALA A 153 -9.92 6.77 1.97
N SER A 154 -11.10 6.19 2.05
CA SER A 154 -12.32 6.99 1.97
C SER A 154 -13.48 6.37 2.70
N THR A 155 -14.45 7.23 2.98
CA THR A 155 -15.76 6.87 3.50
C THR A 155 -16.84 7.27 2.51
N GLY A 156 -17.96 6.57 2.54
CA GLY A 156 -19.15 6.83 1.76
C GLY A 156 -20.34 7.16 2.66
N ALA A 157 -21.47 6.47 2.43
CA ALA A 157 -22.65 6.60 3.28
C ALA A 157 -22.45 5.97 4.67
N ALA A 158 -21.67 4.90 4.74
CA ALA A 158 -21.13 4.38 5.98
C ALA A 158 -19.73 4.99 6.20
N THR A 159 -19.33 5.10 7.47
CA THR A 159 -18.09 5.79 7.86
C THR A 159 -17.20 4.91 8.71
N ASP A 160 -15.88 5.07 8.56
CA ASP A 160 -14.85 4.59 9.47
C ASP A 160 -13.72 5.61 9.58
N ASP A 161 -13.07 5.63 10.74
CA ASP A 161 -11.75 6.22 10.89
C ASP A 161 -10.73 5.34 10.17
N HIS A 162 -9.89 5.99 9.37
CA HIS A 162 -8.77 5.38 8.68
C HIS A 162 -7.49 6.01 9.23
N ILE A 163 -6.65 5.19 9.87
CA ILE A 163 -5.45 5.68 10.55
C ILE A 163 -4.24 4.90 10.03
N LEU A 164 -3.18 5.62 9.67
CA LEU A 164 -1.82 5.09 9.50
C LEU A 164 -1.04 5.66 10.66
N ASP A 165 -0.73 4.80 11.61
CA ASP A 165 0.02 5.16 12.80
C ASP A 165 1.51 5.25 12.50
N TRP A 166 1.98 4.35 11.62
CA TRP A 166 3.38 4.26 11.25
C TRP A 166 3.54 3.76 9.82
N VAL A 167 4.52 4.31 9.11
CA VAL A 167 4.94 3.86 7.78
C VAL A 167 6.46 3.85 7.73
N LYS A 168 7.02 2.78 7.16
CA LYS A 168 8.43 2.67 6.80
C LYS A 168 8.57 2.22 5.37
N VAL A 169 9.32 2.98 4.59
CA VAL A 169 9.63 2.65 3.20
C VAL A 169 11.12 2.40 3.06
N GLU A 170 11.48 1.26 2.49
CA GLU A 170 12.86 0.84 2.28
C GLU A 170 13.09 0.58 0.80
N GLY A 171 14.20 1.11 0.27
CA GLY A 171 14.70 0.78 -1.04
C GLY A 171 15.99 0.01 -0.92
N TYR A 172 16.19 -0.94 -1.82
CA TYR A 172 17.37 -1.77 -1.88
C TYR A 172 17.87 -1.80 -3.33
N THR A 173 19.15 -1.55 -3.50
CA THR A 173 19.87 -1.69 -4.76
C THR A 173 20.95 -2.73 -4.56
N ALA A 174 20.83 -3.90 -5.21
CA ALA A 174 21.99 -4.77 -5.34
C ALA A 174 22.92 -4.20 -6.43
N VAL A 175 24.25 -4.24 -6.22
CA VAL A 175 25.27 -3.87 -7.21
C VAL A 175 26.00 -5.14 -7.72
N VAL A 176 26.11 -5.32 -9.03
CA VAL A 176 26.85 -6.44 -9.66
C VAL A 176 28.37 -6.27 -9.52
N GLY A 177 29.06 -7.30 -9.01
CA GLY A 177 30.42 -7.64 -9.47
C GLY A 177 31.62 -7.20 -8.62
N GLY A 178 31.43 -6.73 -7.39
CA GLY A 178 32.54 -6.49 -6.45
C GLY A 178 32.28 -5.31 -5.53
N GLU A 179 31.95 -5.65 -4.28
CA GLU A 179 31.74 -4.80 -3.10
C GLU A 179 31.16 -3.39 -3.34
N LEU A 180 29.83 -3.31 -3.23
CA LEU A 180 29.21 -2.25 -2.45
C LEU A 180 28.08 -2.86 -1.60
N GLU A 181 28.28 -2.94 -0.28
CA GLU A 181 27.21 -3.19 0.67
C GLU A 181 26.36 -1.92 0.82
N LEU A 182 25.11 -1.97 0.39
CA LEU A 182 24.10 -1.04 0.90
C LEU A 182 22.94 -1.87 1.44
N GLY A 183 22.92 -1.96 2.77
CA GLY A 183 21.81 -2.51 3.54
C GLY A 183 20.53 -1.66 3.39
N PRO A 184 19.44 -2.04 4.08
CA PRO A 184 18.20 -1.27 4.06
C PRO A 184 18.47 0.21 4.31
N THR A 185 18.23 1.05 3.30
CA THR A 185 18.15 2.49 3.53
C THR A 185 16.69 2.80 3.79
N THR A 186 16.37 3.16 5.04
CA THR A 186 15.06 3.73 5.34
C THR A 186 14.96 5.04 4.57
N LEU A 187 14.13 5.05 3.53
CA LEU A 187 13.93 6.22 2.69
C LEU A 187 13.01 7.21 3.39
N ILE A 188 11.99 6.70 4.09
CA ILE A 188 11.01 7.47 4.85
C ILE A 188 10.58 6.65 6.08
N SER A 189 10.51 7.29 7.24
CA SER A 189 9.72 6.82 8.38
C SER A 189 8.81 7.94 8.86
N LEU A 190 7.52 7.66 8.94
CA LEU A 190 6.51 8.59 9.44
C LEU A 190 5.83 7.94 10.64
N GLU A 191 5.72 8.70 11.72
CA GLU A 191 4.92 8.41 12.91
C GLU A 191 3.87 9.52 13.01
N ASN A 192 2.59 9.18 13.08
CA ASN A 192 1.54 10.20 12.99
C ASN A 192 0.78 10.40 14.31
N GLU A 193 0.74 11.65 14.77
CA GLU A 193 -0.15 12.15 15.82
C GLU A 193 -1.43 12.75 15.20
N ASN A 194 -2.29 11.96 14.53
CA ASN A 194 -3.75 12.16 14.28
C ASN A 194 -4.26 11.88 12.84
N ASN A 195 -5.53 11.45 12.80
CA ASN A 195 -6.46 11.11 11.69
C ASN A 195 -6.06 11.52 10.27
N ILE A 196 -6.08 10.53 9.36
CA ILE A 196 -5.80 10.73 7.94
C ILE A 196 -7.00 11.37 7.25
N GLY A 197 -6.80 12.59 6.75
CA GLY A 197 -7.28 12.93 5.41
C GLY A 197 -6.10 12.89 4.46
N ASP A 198 -6.26 12.20 3.33
CA ASP A 198 -5.39 12.08 2.16
C ASP A 198 -3.88 12.27 2.41
N ILE A 199 -3.18 11.17 2.68
CA ILE A 199 -1.71 11.12 2.69
C ILE A 199 -1.21 10.64 1.32
N ILE A 200 -0.85 11.59 0.46
CA ILE A 200 -0.01 11.29 -0.71
C ILE A 200 1.44 11.32 -0.25
N ALA A 201 2.00 10.15 0.07
CA ALA A 201 3.44 9.99 0.04
C ALA A 201 3.89 9.96 -1.44
N VAL A 202 5.11 10.43 -1.72
CA VAL A 202 5.73 10.33 -3.04
C VAL A 202 7.13 9.82 -2.82
N LEU A 203 7.40 8.59 -3.26
CA LEU A 203 8.76 8.08 -3.34
C LEU A 203 9.15 7.87 -4.80
N LEU A 204 10.08 8.70 -5.28
CA LEU A 204 10.80 8.45 -6.52
C LEU A 204 12.09 7.70 -6.19
N ALA A 205 12.19 6.44 -6.58
CA ALA A 205 13.48 5.76 -6.64
C ALA A 205 14.19 6.16 -7.94
N SER A 206 15.01 7.21 -7.88
CA SER A 206 16.13 7.38 -8.80
C SER A 206 17.34 7.83 -8.00
N ALA A 207 18.53 7.40 -8.42
CA ALA A 207 19.74 7.31 -7.61
C ALA A 207 20.21 8.61 -6.89
N ILE A 208 19.65 9.80 -7.12
CA ILE A 208 20.26 11.07 -6.66
C ILE A 208 19.29 12.16 -6.14
N THR A 209 17.95 12.05 -6.11
CA THR A 209 17.14 13.19 -5.59
C THR A 209 15.78 12.85 -4.97
N LEU A 210 15.54 13.40 -3.77
CA LEU A 210 14.29 13.33 -2.99
C LEU A 210 13.51 14.64 -3.16
N TYR A 211 12.25 14.55 -3.60
CA TYR A 211 11.30 15.68 -3.63
C TYR A 211 10.10 15.33 -2.74
N LEU A 212 9.78 16.20 -1.77
CA LEU A 212 8.61 16.06 -0.90
C LEU A 212 7.60 17.16 -1.20
N VAL A 213 6.34 16.80 -1.46
CA VAL A 213 5.22 17.75 -1.55
C VAL A 213 4.09 17.25 -0.65
N PHE A 214 3.71 18.05 0.34
CA PHE A 214 2.57 17.77 1.22
C PHE A 214 1.44 18.75 0.91
N THR A 215 0.21 18.27 0.75
CA THR A 215 -0.99 19.11 0.80
C THR A 215 -1.95 18.52 1.83
N ILE A 216 -2.18 19.24 2.92
CA ILE A 216 -3.00 18.82 4.05
C ILE A 216 -4.36 19.52 3.97
N LYS A 217 -5.45 18.75 3.87
CA LYS A 217 -6.77 19.15 4.37
C LYS A 217 -7.56 17.92 4.79
N SER A 218 -8.05 17.89 6.03
CA SER A 218 -9.24 17.11 6.36
C SER A 218 -10.14 17.92 7.29
N LYS A 219 -11.37 18.10 6.80
CA LYS A 219 -12.66 18.00 7.48
C LYS A 219 -13.73 18.59 6.57
N LEU A 220 -14.88 17.94 6.55
CA LEU A 220 -16.09 18.69 6.85
C LEU A 220 -16.45 18.39 8.30
#